data_AF-A0A967WI10-F1
#
_entry.id   AF-A0A967WI10-F1
#
_cell.length_a   1.000
_cell.length_b   1.000
_cell.length_c   1.000
_cell.angle_alpha   90.00
_cell.angle_beta   90.00
_cell.angle_gamma   90.00
#
_symmetry.space_group_name_H-M   'P 1'
#
loop_
_entity.id
_entity.type
_entity.pdbx_description
1 polymer ?
#
loop_
_entity_poly.entity_id
_entity_poly.type
_entity_poly.pdbx_seq_one_letter_code
_entity_poly.pdbx_strand_id
1 'polypeptide(L)'
;GAESGLVNIYSMPGLVVVIASYSFPYVFVFTKSALDLISSEMEDAANILGAGTVYTTLRVTLPLALPAILAAFIILFLEAIALFGVPALLALP
;
A
#
# COMPACT_ATOMS: atom_id res chain seq x y z
N GLY A 1 -14.77 15.13 25.70
CA GLY A 1 -15.74 15.12 24.58
C GLY A 1 -15.46 13.92 23.71
N ALA A 2 -16.48 13.09 23.49
CA ALA A 2 -16.44 11.75 22.86
C ALA A 2 -15.79 10.60 23.67
N GLU A 3 -15.94 10.61 24.99
CA GLU A 3 -15.47 9.50 25.86
C GLU A 3 -16.49 8.35 25.94
N SER A 4 -17.69 8.51 25.35
CA SER A 4 -18.82 7.57 25.42
C SER A 4 -19.50 7.29 24.07
N GLY A 5 -18.76 7.33 22.96
CA GLY A 5 -19.23 6.80 21.68
C GLY A 5 -18.92 5.31 21.55
N LEU A 6 -19.83 4.53 20.95
CA LEU A 6 -19.64 3.09 20.65
C LEU A 6 -18.35 2.79 19.86
N VAL A 7 -17.76 3.80 19.21
CA VAL A 7 -16.45 3.75 18.54
C VAL A 7 -15.63 4.96 19.00
N ASN A 8 -14.61 4.73 19.84
CA ASN A 8 -13.71 5.78 20.30
C ASN A 8 -12.54 5.94 19.33
N ILE A 9 -12.56 7.04 18.56
CA ILE A 9 -11.56 7.34 17.52
C ILE A 9 -10.19 7.71 18.14
N TYR A 10 -10.18 8.15 19.40
CA TYR A 10 -8.95 8.47 20.15
C TYR A 10 -8.35 7.23 20.83
N SER A 11 -9.01 6.08 20.77
CA SER A 11 -8.41 4.82 21.19
C SER A 11 -7.37 4.35 20.17
N MET A 12 -6.37 3.58 20.59
CA MET A 12 -5.36 2.98 19.71
C MET A 12 -5.95 2.32 18.44
N PRO A 13 -6.97 1.45 18.52
CA PRO A 13 -7.57 0.87 17.31
C PRO A 13 -8.33 1.90 16.46
N GLY A 14 -8.94 2.93 17.06
CA GLY A 14 -9.57 4.03 16.34
C GLY A 14 -8.57 4.86 15.52
N LEU A 15 -7.43 5.18 16.12
CA LEU A 15 -6.33 5.88 15.44
C LEU A 15 -5.75 5.04 14.30
N VAL A 16 -5.56 3.73 14.51
CA VAL A 16 -5.08 2.82 13.45
C VAL A 16 -6.03 2.84 12.25
N VAL A 17 -7.34 2.78 12.46
CA VAL A 17 -8.32 2.81 11.37
C VAL A 17 -8.29 4.13 10.61
N VAL A 18 -8.18 5.26 11.33
CA VAL A 18 -8.10 6.59 10.70
C VAL A 18 -6.82 6.73 9.88
N ILE A 19 -5.67 6.35 10.44
CA ILE A 19 -4.38 6.40 9.76
C ILE A 19 -4.35 5.45 8.55
N ALA A 20 -4.89 4.23 8.69
CA ALA A 20 -5.00 3.28 7.59
C ALA A 20 -5.89 3.82 6.46
N SER A 21 -7.01 4.45 6.80
CA SER A 21 -7.91 5.06 5.80
C SER A 21 -7.25 6.24 5.07
N TYR A 22 -6.46 7.05 5.78
CA TYR A 22 -5.70 8.15 5.19
C TYR A 22 -4.57 7.68 4.27
N SER A 23 -3.87 6.62 4.64
CA SER A 23 -2.72 6.08 3.90
C SER A 23 -3.09 5.13 2.75
N PHE A 24 -4.30 4.53 2.78
CA PHE A 24 -4.80 3.62 1.74
C PHE A 24 -4.67 4.15 0.29
N PRO A 25 -5.12 5.37 -0.06
CA PRO A 25 -5.04 5.84 -1.44
C PRO A 25 -3.60 5.97 -1.94
N TYR A 26 -2.66 6.34 -1.08
CA TYR A 26 -1.25 6.41 -1.43
C TYR A 26 -0.71 5.01 -1.78
N VAL A 27 -0.92 4.03 -0.92
CA VAL A 27 -0.50 2.63 -1.15
C VAL A 27 -1.10 2.08 -2.44
N PHE A 28 -2.37 2.37 -2.72
CA PHE A 28 -3.03 1.96 -3.95
C PHE A 28 -2.39 2.57 -5.20
N VAL A 29 -2.15 3.88 -5.21
CA VAL A 29 -1.52 4.58 -6.36
C VAL A 29 -0.11 4.06 -6.60
N PHE A 30 0.68 3.86 -5.55
CA PHE A 30 2.03 3.32 -5.65
C PHE A 30 2.04 1.89 -6.18
N THR A 31 1.16 1.04 -5.68
CA THR A 31 1.05 -0.36 -6.14
C THR A 31 0.58 -0.43 -7.59
N LYS A 32 -0.43 0.37 -7.97
CA LYS A 32 -0.91 0.43 -9.36
C LYS A 32 0.19 0.92 -10.30
N SER A 33 0.90 2.00 -9.94
CA SER A 33 1.98 2.55 -10.77
C SER A 33 3.10 1.54 -10.97
N ALA A 34 3.42 0.74 -9.94
CA ALA A 34 4.39 -0.35 -10.02
C ALA A 34 3.95 -1.47 -10.99
N LEU A 35 2.66 -1.80 -11.02
CA LEU A 35 2.10 -2.79 -11.94
C LEU A 35 2.01 -2.25 -13.38
N ASP A 36 1.63 -1.00 -13.57
CA ASP A 36 1.54 -0.34 -14.89
C ASP A 36 2.91 -0.27 -15.60
N LEU A 37 4.02 -0.37 -14.86
CA LEU A 37 5.39 -0.39 -15.39
C LEU A 37 5.81 -1.77 -15.96
N ILE A 38 5.06 -2.84 -15.69
CA ILE A 38 5.38 -4.19 -16.14
C ILE A 38 4.77 -4.44 -17.51
N SER A 39 5.57 -4.84 -18.49
CA SER A 39 5.04 -5.22 -19.80
C SER A 39 4.28 -6.55 -19.71
N SER A 40 3.11 -6.60 -20.35
CA SER A 40 2.24 -7.80 -20.37
C SER A 40 2.85 -8.98 -21.15
N GLU A 41 3.95 -8.77 -21.87
CA GLU A 41 4.55 -9.78 -22.75
C GLU A 41 4.90 -11.10 -22.04
N MET A 42 5.38 -11.02 -20.79
CA MET A 42 5.69 -12.23 -20.01
C MET A 42 4.43 -12.96 -19.51
N GLU A 43 3.35 -12.23 -19.25
CA GLU A 43 2.06 -12.82 -18.87
C GLU A 43 1.40 -13.50 -20.08
N ASP A 44 1.44 -12.86 -21.24
CA ASP A 44 0.93 -13.41 -22.49
C ASP A 44 1.68 -14.68 -22.88
N ALA A 45 3.01 -14.69 -22.75
CA ALA A 45 3.82 -15.89 -22.96
C ALA A 45 3.45 -17.03 -22.00
N ALA A 46 3.22 -16.73 -20.72
CA ALA A 46 2.78 -17.73 -19.74
C ALA A 46 1.40 -18.31 -20.07
N ASN A 47 0.46 -17.46 -20.49
CA ASN A 47 -0.87 -17.88 -20.92
C ASN A 47 -0.83 -18.75 -22.18
N ILE A 48 0.00 -18.40 -23.18
CA ILE A 48 0.21 -19.21 -24.39
C ILE A 48 0.78 -20.60 -24.07
N LEU A 49 1.66 -20.69 -23.06
CA LEU A 49 2.23 -21.94 -22.58
C LEU A 49 1.26 -22.77 -21.70
N GLY A 50 0.02 -22.31 -21.51
CA GLY A 50 -1.02 -23.00 -20.76
C GLY A 50 -0.94 -22.82 -19.24
N ALA A 51 -0.21 -21.81 -18.75
CA ALA A 51 -0.22 -21.47 -17.33
C ALA A 51 -1.58 -20.85 -16.93
N GLY A 52 -2.12 -21.27 -15.78
CA GLY A 52 -3.35 -20.69 -15.24
C GLY A 52 -3.12 -19.32 -14.59
N THR A 53 -4.17 -18.49 -14.50
CA THR A 53 -4.11 -17.10 -14.00
C THR A 53 -3.41 -16.98 -12.64
N VAL A 54 -3.73 -17.84 -11.67
CA VAL A 54 -3.10 -17.81 -10.33
C VAL A 54 -1.60 -18.10 -10.40
N TYR A 55 -1.19 -19.02 -11.28
CA TYR A 55 0.21 -19.34 -11.48
C TYR A 55 0.94 -18.15 -12.12
N THR A 56 0.37 -17.57 -13.18
CA THR A 56 0.93 -16.38 -13.86
C THR A 56 1.06 -15.22 -12.88
N THR A 57 0.04 -14.92 -12.08
CA THR A 57 0.10 -13.85 -11.09
C THR A 57 1.22 -14.07 -10.05
N LEU A 58 1.31 -15.25 -9.44
CA LEU A 58 2.27 -15.49 -8.36
C LEU A 58 3.72 -15.72 -8.84
N ARG A 59 3.91 -16.27 -10.04
CA ARG A 59 5.23 -16.68 -10.57
C ARG A 59 5.78 -15.75 -11.64
N VAL A 60 4.95 -14.90 -12.25
CA VAL A 60 5.35 -13.96 -13.31
C VAL A 60 5.10 -12.53 -12.83
N THR A 61 3.83 -12.14 -12.65
CA THR A 61 3.46 -10.75 -12.34
C THR A 61 4.06 -10.28 -11.01
N LEU A 62 3.86 -11.02 -9.93
CA LEU A 62 4.29 -10.62 -8.58
C LEU A 62 5.82 -10.45 -8.44
N PRO A 63 6.67 -11.38 -8.91
CA PRO A 63 8.13 -11.18 -8.85
C PRO A 63 8.63 -10.08 -9.79
N LEU A 64 7.98 -9.82 -10.94
CA LEU A 64 8.29 -8.65 -11.77
C LEU A 64 7.86 -7.34 -11.11
N ALA A 65 6.74 -7.35 -10.39
CA ALA A 65 6.24 -6.19 -9.65
C ALA A 65 7.05 -5.89 -8.39
N LEU A 66 7.62 -6.93 -7.77
CA LEU A 66 8.35 -6.85 -6.51
C LEU A 66 9.43 -5.74 -6.47
N PRO A 67 10.34 -5.60 -7.45
CA PRO A 67 11.33 -4.51 -7.42
C PRO A 67 10.69 -3.12 -7.45
N ALA A 68 9.61 -2.93 -8.21
CA ALA A 68 8.89 -1.66 -8.27
C ALA A 68 8.11 -1.39 -6.96
N ILE A 69 7.47 -2.42 -6.39
CA ILE A 69 6.82 -2.35 -5.07
C ILE A 69 7.83 -1.99 -3.98
N LEU A 70 9.03 -2.58 -4.00
CA LEU A 70 10.09 -2.26 -3.04
C LEU A 70 10.57 -0.81 -3.16
N ALA A 71 10.72 -0.29 -4.39
CA ALA A 71 11.06 1.11 -4.61
C ALA A 71 9.97 2.05 -4.06
N ALA A 72 8.71 1.77 -4.35
CA ALA A 72 7.59 2.53 -3.81
C ALA A 72 7.49 2.44 -2.27
N PHE A 73 7.75 1.26 -1.71
CA PHE A 73 7.78 1.04 -0.26
C PHE A 73 8.84 1.91 0.42
N ILE A 74 10.04 2.04 -0.17
CA ILE A 74 11.10 2.91 0.37
C ILE A 74 10.65 4.38 0.41
N ILE A 75 9.96 4.85 -0.64
CA ILE A 75 9.44 6.22 -0.70
C ILE A 75 8.38 6.44 0.38
N LEU A 76 7.41 5.53 0.50
CA LEU A 76 6.36 5.59 1.53
C LEU A 76 6.93 5.48 2.95
N PHE A 77 7.95 4.66 3.15
CA PHE A 77 8.63 4.53 4.43
C PHE A 77 9.32 5.84 4.83
N LEU A 78 9.98 6.49 3.87
CA LEU A 78 10.59 7.81 4.08
C LEU A 78 9.52 8.88 4.37
N GLU A 79 8.39 8.85 3.65
CA GLU A 79 7.25 9.74 3.89
C GLU A 79 6.67 9.52 5.29
N ALA A 80 6.51 8.27 5.73
CA ALA A 80 6.02 7.94 7.08
C ALA A 80 6.98 8.44 8.18
N ILE A 81 8.30 8.34 7.97
CA ILE A 81 9.30 8.91 8.89
C ILE A 81 9.23 10.44 8.86
N ALA A 82 9.09 11.06 7.70
CA ALA A 82 8.95 12.52 7.58
C ALA A 82 7.64 13.02 8.21
N LEU A 83 6.58 12.21 8.18
CA LEU A 83 5.30 12.51 8.79
C LEU A 83 5.34 12.57 10.32
N PHE A 84 6.47 12.30 10.99
CA PHE A 84 6.62 12.53 12.43
C PHE A 84 6.20 13.96 12.85
N GLY A 85 6.26 14.92 11.92
CA GLY A 85 5.71 16.25 12.10
C GLY A 85 4.19 16.30 12.32
N VAL A 86 3.38 15.44 11.67
CA VAL A 86 1.91 15.51 11.71
C VAL A 86 1.32 15.07 13.07
N PRO A 87 1.72 13.93 13.68
CA PRO A 87 1.31 13.58 15.04
C PRO A 87 1.87 14.55 16.08
N ALA A 88 3.10 15.06 15.90
CA ALA A 88 3.67 16.05 16.81
C ALA A 88 2.94 17.39 16.76
N LEU A 89 2.52 17.85 15.57
CA LEU A 89 1.73 19.07 15.40
C LEU A 89 0.31 18.93 15.96
N LEU A 90 -0.31 17.75 15.85
CA LEU A 90 -1.63 17.45 16.41
C LEU A 90 -1.60 17.18 17.93
N ALA A 91 -0.45 16.85 18.49
CA ALA A 91 -0.26 16.59 19.92
C ALA A 91 0.14 17.83 20.74
N LEU A 92 0.44 18.96 20.09
CA LEU A 92 0.64 20.24 20.77
C LEU A 92 -0.72 20.96 20.92
N PRO A 93 -1.05 21.47 22.12
CA PRO A 93 -2.30 22.17 22.38
C PRO A 93 -2.42 23.52 21.67
#